data_AF-A0AB38EQ20-F1
#
_entry.id   AF-A0AB38EQ20-F1
#
_cell.length_a   1.000
_cell.length_b   1.000
_cell.length_c   1.000
_cell.angle_alpha   90.00
_cell.angle_beta   90.00
_cell.angle_gamma   90.00
#
_symmetry.space_group_name_H-M   'P 1'
#
loop_
_entity.id
_entity.type
_entity.pdbx_description
1 polymer ?
#
loop_
_entity_poly.entity_id
_entity_poly.type
_entity_poly.pdbx_seq_one_letter_code
_entity_poly.pdbx_strand_id
1 'polypeptide(L)'
;MAKLTIEKVLLSYEIPLIVLAKSGTGDRFLGVNYDDAEIGHKFYFSRIKTEHLKLLYAEKIDVHYVVAKLHKGKYELGDLWGKVGEEFKTKRFAEIDHELFPEPGMFIPGHAQESLNSDYKVVEIDGRWEISDLRKFSDLVQDCYSFGFALLGATGKAAKDRIDSLFHKHPWRGGFSSVNFFKELYKNIPQEDRAGIREISYASPGEIKFYMNGDVADSIRELVLDINDDESPAQESYKAARSFLQNRGWLSKSDMDIDLSTADISELTELLKSSCKAFGLEEHTEHILKLASGDPLSGIKIVLAYFRRLQGLADYVATGKAQDIFRDANEPEPVE
;
A
#
# COMPACT_ATOMS: atom_id res chain seq x y z
N MET A 1 28.15 -21.51 21.07
CA MET A 1 26.90 -22.28 21.13
C MET A 1 25.80 -21.35 21.55
N ALA A 2 24.82 -21.08 20.69
CA ALA A 2 23.60 -20.43 21.12
C ALA A 2 22.63 -21.50 21.66
N LYS A 3 21.80 -21.12 22.64
CA LYS A 3 20.64 -21.90 23.06
C LYS A 3 19.41 -21.23 22.45
N LEU A 4 18.69 -21.97 21.61
CA LEU A 4 17.53 -21.47 20.88
C LEU A 4 16.30 -22.29 21.24
N THR A 5 15.14 -21.67 21.11
CA THR A 5 13.83 -22.30 21.28
C THR A 5 12.97 -22.01 20.06
N ILE A 6 12.32 -23.03 19.48
CA ILE A 6 11.40 -22.82 18.36
C ILE A 6 10.16 -22.06 18.83
N GLU A 7 9.91 -20.91 18.21
CA GLU A 7 8.78 -20.02 18.47
C GLU A 7 7.60 -20.35 17.56
N LYS A 8 7.84 -20.61 16.27
CA LYS A 8 6.79 -20.87 15.27
C LYS A 8 7.32 -21.75 14.14
N VAL A 9 6.46 -22.61 13.58
CA VAL A 9 6.69 -23.24 12.27
C VAL A 9 6.07 -22.35 11.21
N LEU A 10 6.87 -21.89 10.25
CA LEU A 10 6.43 -20.95 9.21
C LEU A 10 5.99 -21.66 7.94
N LEU A 11 6.66 -22.75 7.57
CA LEU A 11 6.28 -23.57 6.43
C LEU A 11 6.56 -25.03 6.75
N SER A 12 5.56 -25.87 6.48
CA SER A 12 5.65 -27.31 6.57
C SER A 12 4.80 -27.93 5.47
N TYR A 13 5.31 -29.00 4.87
CA TYR A 13 4.48 -29.94 4.11
C TYR A 13 4.29 -31.17 4.99
N GLU A 14 5.16 -32.15 4.85
CA GLU A 14 5.21 -33.34 5.72
C GLU A 14 6.18 -33.14 6.89
N ILE A 15 7.20 -32.30 6.69
CA ILE A 15 8.22 -31.94 7.67
C ILE A 15 8.33 -30.42 7.80
N PRO A 16 8.79 -29.88 8.95
CA PRO A 16 9.05 -28.46 9.08
C PRO A 16 10.22 -28.06 8.18
N LEU A 17 9.95 -27.15 7.24
CA LEU A 17 10.96 -26.62 6.33
C LEU A 17 11.54 -25.32 6.85
N ILE A 18 10.66 -24.41 7.26
CA ILE A 18 11.04 -23.08 7.73
C ILE A 18 10.48 -22.87 9.12
N VAL A 19 11.35 -22.51 10.06
CA VAL A 19 10.99 -22.28 11.46
C VAL A 19 11.51 -20.92 11.93
N LEU A 20 10.80 -20.32 12.88
CA LEU A 20 11.26 -19.16 13.61
C LEU A 20 11.69 -19.61 15.01
N ALA A 21 12.92 -19.30 15.39
CA ALA A 21 13.46 -19.57 16.71
C ALA A 21 13.81 -18.27 17.43
N LYS A 22 13.86 -18.34 18.77
CA LYS A 22 14.27 -17.23 19.63
C LYS A 22 15.40 -17.66 20.57
N SER A 23 16.31 -16.75 20.86
CA SER A 23 17.29 -16.92 21.94
C SER A 23 16.71 -16.48 23.29
N GLY A 24 17.39 -16.84 24.39
CA GLY A 24 17.07 -16.31 25.72
C GLY A 24 17.23 -14.79 25.86
N THR A 25 17.95 -14.13 24.94
CA THR A 25 18.09 -12.66 24.88
C THR A 25 16.97 -11.99 24.08
N GLY A 26 16.06 -12.76 23.48
CA GLY A 26 14.97 -12.25 22.64
C GLY A 26 15.32 -12.05 21.16
N ASP A 27 16.52 -12.45 20.74
CA ASP A 27 16.91 -12.39 19.32
C ASP A 27 16.21 -13.48 18.51
N ARG A 28 15.71 -13.12 17.32
CA ARG A 28 15.03 -14.03 16.42
C ARG A 28 15.96 -14.60 15.36
N PHE A 29 15.71 -15.85 15.01
CA PHE A 29 16.47 -16.61 14.03
C PHE A 29 15.51 -17.31 13.07
N LEU A 30 15.75 -17.16 11.77
CA LEU A 30 15.08 -17.92 10.73
C LEU A 30 15.86 -19.22 10.51
N GLY A 31 15.23 -20.35 10.77
CA GLY A 31 15.76 -21.69 10.56
C GLY A 31 15.30 -22.27 9.24
N VAL A 32 16.22 -22.87 8.50
CA VAL A 32 15.96 -23.57 7.24
C VAL A 32 16.42 -25.02 7.39
N ASN A 33 15.50 -25.95 7.14
CA ASN A 33 15.78 -27.37 7.02
C ASN A 33 16.49 -27.62 5.69
N TYR A 34 17.69 -28.20 5.73
CA TYR A 34 18.48 -28.46 4.52
C TYR A 34 18.78 -29.94 4.29
N ASP A 35 18.57 -30.80 5.28
CA ASP A 35 18.88 -32.23 5.18
C ASP A 35 18.30 -33.00 6.39
N ASP A 36 18.26 -34.32 6.30
CA ASP A 36 17.88 -35.19 7.41
C ASP A 36 19.06 -35.45 8.36
N ALA A 37 18.75 -35.60 9.65
CA ALA A 37 19.71 -35.99 10.67
C ALA A 37 19.45 -37.44 11.11
N GLU A 38 20.40 -38.05 11.84
CA GLU A 38 20.17 -39.36 12.48
C GLU A 38 18.95 -39.33 13.42
N ILE A 39 18.67 -38.17 14.01
CA ILE A 39 17.51 -37.91 14.86
C ILE A 39 16.96 -36.51 14.51
N GLY A 40 15.81 -36.47 13.82
CA GLY A 40 15.17 -35.23 13.37
C GLY A 40 15.74 -34.74 12.03
N HIS A 41 15.92 -33.43 11.90
CA HIS A 41 16.41 -32.79 10.68
C HIS A 41 17.53 -31.79 11.00
N LYS A 42 18.39 -31.55 10.01
CA LYS A 42 19.45 -30.56 10.09
C LYS A 42 18.90 -29.21 9.70
N PHE A 43 19.09 -28.24 10.59
CA PHE A 43 18.76 -26.85 10.34
C PHE A 43 19.99 -25.97 10.43
N TYR A 44 20.04 -24.96 9.57
CA TYR A 44 20.86 -23.79 9.84
C TYR A 44 19.96 -22.61 10.18
N PHE A 45 20.45 -21.75 11.07
CA PHE A 45 19.72 -20.61 11.59
C PHE A 45 20.49 -19.33 11.29
N SER A 46 19.77 -18.36 10.71
CA SER A 46 20.27 -17.02 10.44
C SER A 46 19.53 -16.00 11.30
N ARG A 47 20.25 -15.10 11.96
CA ARG A 47 19.62 -14.05 12.77
C ARG A 47 18.84 -13.11 11.85
N ILE A 48 17.56 -12.90 12.17
CA ILE A 48 16.64 -12.06 11.41
C ILE A 48 16.15 -10.91 12.28
N LYS A 49 16.11 -9.71 11.70
CA LYS A 49 15.51 -8.56 12.36
C LYS A 49 14.00 -8.53 12.20
N THR A 50 13.31 -7.90 13.14
CA THR A 50 11.84 -7.76 13.10
C THR A 50 11.35 -7.06 11.84
N GLU A 51 12.05 -6.04 11.31
CA GLU A 51 11.65 -5.38 10.07
C GLU A 51 11.72 -6.30 8.84
N HIS A 52 12.71 -7.20 8.77
CA HIS A 52 12.84 -8.15 7.66
C HIS A 52 11.84 -9.29 7.79
N LEU A 53 11.55 -9.73 9.02
CA LEU A 53 10.52 -10.73 9.28
C LEU A 53 9.13 -10.24 8.81
N LYS A 54 8.82 -8.96 9.00
CA LYS A 54 7.58 -8.35 8.48
C LYS A 54 7.52 -8.35 6.95
N LEU A 55 8.65 -8.13 6.27
CA LEU A 55 8.72 -8.20 4.80
C LEU A 55 8.54 -9.63 4.30
N LEU A 56 9.14 -10.61 4.99
CA LEU A 56 9.02 -12.04 4.67
C LEU A 56 7.58 -12.52 4.83
N TYR A 57 6.92 -12.20 5.94
CA TYR A 57 5.51 -12.56 6.16
C TYR A 57 4.55 -11.92 5.16
N ALA A 58 4.92 -10.77 4.60
CA ALA A 58 4.14 -10.10 3.59
C ALA A 58 4.58 -10.42 2.17
N GLU A 59 5.39 -11.47 2.01
CA GLU A 59 5.83 -11.99 0.71
C GLU A 59 6.55 -10.93 -0.16
N LYS A 60 7.17 -9.93 0.47
CA LYS A 60 7.96 -8.87 -0.21
C LYS A 60 9.40 -9.27 -0.47
N ILE A 61 9.89 -10.25 0.28
CA ILE A 61 11.20 -10.88 0.13
C ILE A 61 11.02 -12.38 0.36
N ASP A 62 11.84 -13.18 -0.30
CA ASP A 62 11.84 -14.63 -0.15
C ASP A 62 12.81 -15.09 0.96
N VAL A 63 12.73 -16.37 1.32
CA VAL A 63 13.61 -16.98 2.32
C VAL A 63 15.07 -16.90 1.87
N HIS A 64 15.34 -17.16 0.59
CA HIS A 64 16.69 -17.10 0.02
C HIS A 64 17.36 -15.75 0.27
N TYR A 65 16.71 -14.65 -0.08
CA TYR A 65 17.24 -13.31 0.11
C TYR A 65 17.52 -12.99 1.59
N VAL A 66 16.64 -13.44 2.49
CA VAL A 66 16.81 -13.25 3.93
C VAL A 66 18.08 -13.93 4.42
N VAL A 67 18.29 -15.20 4.05
CA VAL A 67 19.44 -15.98 4.54
C VAL A 67 20.73 -15.64 3.79
N ALA A 68 20.67 -15.35 2.50
CA ALA A 68 21.87 -15.07 1.70
C ALA A 68 22.37 -13.63 1.83
N LYS A 69 21.46 -12.63 1.92
CA LYS A 69 21.83 -11.20 1.86
C LYS A 69 21.53 -10.42 3.12
N LEU A 70 20.48 -10.77 3.85
CA LEU A 70 20.07 -10.04 5.06
C LEU A 70 20.52 -10.68 6.38
N HIS A 71 21.21 -11.82 6.32
CA HIS A 71 21.74 -12.48 7.51
C HIS A 71 22.70 -11.57 8.26
N LYS A 72 22.69 -11.69 9.59
CA LYS A 72 23.61 -10.96 10.45
C LYS A 72 24.45 -11.89 11.30
N GLY A 73 25.76 -11.82 11.09
CA GLY A 73 26.73 -12.60 11.86
C GLY A 73 26.86 -14.01 11.32
N LYS A 74 27.10 -14.96 12.22
CA LYS A 74 27.37 -16.35 11.88
C LYS A 74 26.08 -17.17 11.76
N TYR A 75 26.11 -18.20 10.94
CA TYR A 75 25.09 -19.23 10.91
C TYR A 75 25.20 -20.12 12.15
N GLU A 76 24.08 -20.55 12.66
CA GLU A 76 23.97 -21.42 13.83
C GLU A 76 23.35 -22.74 13.36
N LEU A 77 24.09 -23.85 13.36
CA LEU A 77 23.62 -25.15 12.88
C LEU A 77 23.20 -26.04 14.06
N GLY A 78 22.13 -26.80 13.89
CA GLY A 78 21.68 -27.78 14.88
C GLY A 78 20.74 -28.82 14.29
N ASP A 79 20.64 -29.95 14.99
CA ASP A 79 19.79 -31.08 14.62
C ASP A 79 18.59 -31.10 15.58
N LEU A 80 17.37 -31.10 15.04
CA LEU A 80 16.14 -31.00 15.82
C LEU A 80 14.91 -31.47 15.03
N TRP A 81 13.78 -31.66 15.71
CA TRP A 81 12.51 -31.99 15.06
C TRP A 81 11.78 -30.78 14.48
N GLY A 82 12.12 -29.56 14.91
CA GLY A 82 11.48 -28.33 14.46
C GLY A 82 10.12 -28.07 15.12
N LYS A 83 9.86 -28.61 16.31
CA LYS A 83 8.57 -28.49 17.01
C LYS A 83 8.50 -27.22 17.85
N VAL A 84 7.36 -26.55 17.87
CA VAL A 84 7.16 -25.35 18.71
C VAL A 84 7.45 -25.68 20.18
N GLY A 85 8.28 -24.85 20.81
CA GLY A 85 8.75 -25.04 22.19
C GLY A 85 10.00 -25.91 22.34
N GLU A 86 10.48 -26.55 21.27
CA GLU A 86 11.70 -27.37 21.31
C GLU A 86 12.94 -26.50 21.57
N GLU A 87 13.72 -26.87 22.60
CA GLU A 87 14.99 -26.22 22.93
C GLU A 87 16.18 -27.02 22.42
N PHE A 88 17.15 -26.34 21.84
CA PHE A 88 18.34 -26.98 21.27
C PHE A 88 19.57 -26.08 21.35
N LYS A 89 20.75 -26.68 21.13
CA LYS A 89 22.04 -25.99 21.11
C LYS A 89 22.61 -26.00 19.70
N THR A 90 23.21 -24.89 19.29
CA THR A 90 23.74 -24.72 17.94
C THR A 90 25.26 -24.61 17.90
N LYS A 91 25.87 -25.03 16.79
CA LYS A 91 27.28 -24.79 16.47
C LYS A 91 27.39 -23.61 15.50
N ARG A 92 28.38 -22.73 15.72
CA ARG A 92 28.56 -21.50 14.92
C ARG A 92 29.43 -21.75 13.72
N PHE A 93 28.98 -21.29 12.55
CA PHE A 93 29.72 -21.34 11.30
C PHE A 93 29.76 -19.95 10.67
N ALA A 94 30.94 -19.52 10.23
CA ALA A 94 31.09 -18.20 9.61
C ALA A 94 30.37 -18.14 8.25
N GLU A 95 30.49 -19.21 7.49
CA GLU A 95 29.87 -19.42 6.19
C GLU A 95 29.32 -20.85 6.15
N ILE A 96 28.34 -21.05 5.30
CA ILE A 96 27.79 -22.37 4.96
C ILE A 96 27.80 -22.48 3.44
N ASP A 97 27.77 -23.71 2.94
CA ASP A 97 27.74 -23.95 1.50
C ASP A 97 26.48 -23.32 0.89
N HIS A 98 26.65 -22.65 -0.25
CA HIS A 98 25.57 -22.03 -1.00
C HIS A 98 24.56 -23.06 -1.52
N GLU A 99 24.98 -24.31 -1.73
CA GLU A 99 24.10 -25.42 -2.12
C GLU A 99 23.05 -25.74 -1.05
N LEU A 100 23.26 -25.31 0.20
CA LEU A 100 22.29 -25.50 1.30
C LEU A 100 21.20 -24.43 1.33
N PHE A 101 21.35 -23.34 0.56
CA PHE A 101 20.34 -22.29 0.54
C PHE A 101 19.12 -22.73 -0.25
N PRO A 102 17.90 -22.32 0.16
CA PRO A 102 16.72 -22.50 -0.64
C PRO A 102 16.88 -21.86 -2.01
N GLU A 103 16.17 -22.40 -2.99
CA GLU A 103 16.08 -21.78 -4.30
C GLU A 103 15.45 -20.37 -4.21
N PRO A 104 15.93 -19.41 -5.03
CA PRO A 104 15.26 -18.14 -5.19
C PRO A 104 13.78 -18.31 -5.57
N GLY A 105 12.91 -17.50 -4.96
CA GLY A 105 11.45 -17.59 -5.14
C GLY A 105 10.73 -18.40 -4.07
N MET A 106 11.43 -18.92 -3.04
CA MET A 106 10.78 -19.58 -1.91
C MET A 106 10.12 -18.56 -0.95
N PHE A 107 8.87 -18.21 -1.24
CA PHE A 107 8.02 -17.41 -0.35
C PHE A 107 7.33 -18.26 0.73
N ILE A 108 6.85 -17.62 1.79
CA ILE A 108 6.11 -18.28 2.86
C ILE A 108 4.64 -17.84 2.79
N PRO A 109 3.77 -18.62 2.12
CA PRO A 109 2.39 -18.21 1.89
C PRO A 109 1.57 -18.18 3.18
N GLY A 110 0.55 -17.32 3.20
CA GLY A 110 -0.50 -17.34 4.23
C GLY A 110 -0.11 -16.71 5.58
N HIS A 111 0.98 -15.96 5.63
CA HIS A 111 1.34 -15.16 6.83
C HIS A 111 1.05 -13.67 6.66
N ALA A 112 0.70 -13.23 5.45
CA ALA A 112 0.25 -11.87 5.21
C ALA A 112 -1.10 -11.69 5.88
N GLN A 113 -1.22 -10.69 6.77
CA GLN A 113 -2.51 -10.34 7.35
C GLN A 113 -3.40 -9.74 6.28
N GLU A 114 -4.63 -10.22 6.22
CA GLU A 114 -5.67 -9.71 5.33
C GLU A 114 -6.65 -8.86 6.15
N SER A 115 -6.99 -7.69 5.63
CA SER A 115 -8.04 -6.86 6.23
C SER A 115 -9.40 -7.53 6.09
N LEU A 116 -10.22 -7.42 7.14
CA LEU A 116 -11.61 -7.88 7.15
C LEU A 116 -12.54 -7.01 6.30
N ASN A 117 -12.11 -5.80 5.94
CA ASN A 117 -12.89 -4.84 5.17
C ASN A 117 -12.39 -4.72 3.71
N SER A 118 -11.49 -5.61 3.29
CA SER A 118 -10.97 -5.66 1.93
C SER A 118 -11.56 -6.86 1.19
N ASP A 119 -11.79 -6.68 -0.10
CA ASP A 119 -12.24 -7.74 -1.00
C ASP A 119 -11.51 -7.63 -2.35
N TYR A 120 -11.77 -8.60 -3.23
CA TYR A 120 -11.23 -8.64 -4.57
C TYR A 120 -12.01 -7.73 -5.52
N LYS A 121 -11.30 -6.75 -6.07
CA LYS A 121 -11.81 -5.81 -7.07
C LYS A 121 -11.05 -6.02 -8.38
N VAL A 122 -11.77 -6.07 -9.49
CA VAL A 122 -11.22 -6.37 -10.81
C VAL A 122 -11.21 -5.11 -11.67
N VAL A 123 -10.15 -4.91 -12.44
CA VAL A 123 -10.12 -3.97 -13.56
C VAL A 123 -9.85 -4.76 -14.82
N GLU A 124 -10.73 -4.64 -15.80
CA GLU A 124 -10.50 -5.22 -17.12
C GLU A 124 -9.51 -4.36 -17.89
N ILE A 125 -8.59 -4.99 -18.60
CA ILE A 125 -7.56 -4.31 -19.38
C ILE A 125 -7.61 -4.80 -20.82
N ASP A 126 -7.49 -3.85 -21.74
CA ASP A 126 -7.48 -4.13 -23.17
C ASP A 126 -6.51 -3.22 -23.94
N GLY A 127 -6.31 -3.55 -25.22
CA GLY A 127 -5.39 -2.87 -26.10
C GLY A 127 -3.92 -3.17 -25.77
N ARG A 128 -3.04 -2.24 -26.18
CA ARG A 128 -1.59 -2.36 -25.95
C ARG A 128 -1.17 -1.49 -24.78
N TRP A 129 -0.66 -2.15 -23.73
CA TRP A 129 -0.06 -1.50 -22.58
C TRP A 129 1.45 -1.45 -22.72
N GLU A 130 2.00 -0.24 -22.64
CA GLU A 130 3.43 -0.06 -22.42
C GLU A 130 3.77 -0.25 -20.93
N ILE A 131 5.05 -0.51 -20.64
CA ILE A 131 5.54 -0.58 -19.24
C ILE A 131 5.23 0.72 -18.48
N SER A 132 5.30 1.85 -19.19
CA SER A 132 4.94 3.19 -18.69
C SER A 132 3.46 3.29 -18.31
N ASP A 133 2.57 2.67 -19.10
CA ASP A 133 1.14 2.64 -18.84
C ASP A 133 0.84 1.88 -17.55
N LEU A 134 1.32 0.64 -17.42
CA LEU A 134 1.07 -0.20 -16.24
C LEU A 134 1.59 0.47 -14.96
N ARG A 135 2.78 1.06 -15.03
CA ARG A 135 3.36 1.81 -13.92
C ARG A 135 2.48 3.02 -13.55
N LYS A 136 2.14 3.85 -14.54
CA LYS A 136 1.36 5.09 -14.29
C LYS A 136 -0.03 4.75 -13.78
N PHE A 137 -0.69 3.74 -14.34
CA PHE A 137 -1.98 3.24 -13.86
C PHE A 137 -1.88 2.78 -12.40
N SER A 138 -0.89 1.93 -12.08
CA SER A 138 -0.66 1.46 -10.70
C SER A 138 -0.39 2.61 -9.71
N ASP A 139 0.41 3.60 -10.11
CA ASP A 139 0.68 4.80 -9.30
C ASP A 139 -0.61 5.62 -9.06
N LEU A 140 -1.45 5.78 -10.08
CA LEU A 140 -2.74 6.48 -9.98
C LEU A 140 -3.72 5.73 -9.07
N VAL A 141 -3.86 4.41 -9.22
CA VAL A 141 -4.68 3.57 -8.34
C VAL A 141 -4.20 3.69 -6.90
N GLN A 142 -2.89 3.58 -6.67
CA GLN A 142 -2.31 3.69 -5.32
C GLN A 142 -2.62 5.06 -4.70
N ASP A 143 -2.41 6.15 -5.43
CA ASP A 143 -2.64 7.50 -4.92
C ASP A 143 -4.13 7.76 -4.65
N CYS A 144 -5.02 7.34 -5.58
CA CYS A 144 -6.46 7.48 -5.39
C CYS A 144 -6.94 6.66 -4.18
N TYR A 145 -6.53 5.40 -4.09
CA TYR A 145 -6.82 4.52 -2.96
C TYR A 145 -6.32 5.11 -1.64
N SER A 146 -5.11 5.67 -1.62
CA SER A 146 -4.53 6.17 -0.37
C SER A 146 -5.30 7.35 0.21
N PHE A 147 -5.81 8.22 -0.65
CA PHE A 147 -6.64 9.33 -0.21
C PHE A 147 -8.05 8.89 0.15
N GLY A 148 -8.69 8.05 -0.68
CA GLY A 148 -9.99 7.47 -0.35
C GLY A 148 -9.97 6.69 0.96
N PHE A 149 -8.93 5.88 1.21
CA PHE A 149 -8.74 5.16 2.47
C PHE A 149 -8.58 6.11 3.67
N ALA A 150 -7.85 7.22 3.50
CA ALA A 150 -7.70 8.20 4.58
C ALA A 150 -9.04 8.84 5.00
N LEU A 151 -9.98 8.99 4.06
CA LEU A 151 -11.30 9.59 4.30
C LEU A 151 -12.36 8.57 4.73
N LEU A 152 -12.42 7.43 4.05
CA LEU A 152 -13.49 6.42 4.15
C LEU A 152 -13.04 5.17 4.93
N GLY A 153 -11.86 4.64 4.60
CA GLY A 153 -11.41 3.32 5.06
C GLY A 153 -10.68 3.29 6.41
N ALA A 154 -10.24 4.44 6.92
CA ALA A 154 -9.49 4.53 8.17
C ALA A 154 -10.36 4.19 9.38
N THR A 155 -10.44 2.90 9.71
CA THR A 155 -11.18 2.40 10.86
C THR A 155 -10.29 2.32 12.11
N GLY A 156 -10.84 2.72 13.26
CA GLY A 156 -10.12 2.71 14.55
C GLY A 156 -9.28 3.96 14.83
N LYS A 157 -9.20 4.30 16.13
CA LYS A 157 -8.59 5.55 16.61
C LYS A 157 -7.10 5.68 16.25
N ALA A 158 -6.33 4.59 16.37
CA ALA A 158 -4.88 4.62 16.13
C ALA A 158 -4.51 4.82 14.64
N ALA A 159 -5.31 4.27 13.71
CA ALA A 159 -5.11 4.49 12.28
C ALA A 159 -5.45 5.94 11.91
N LYS A 160 -6.58 6.46 12.41
CA LYS A 160 -6.98 7.87 12.25
C LYS A 160 -5.94 8.83 12.82
N ASP A 161 -5.49 8.62 14.06
CA ASP A 161 -4.48 9.48 14.70
C ASP A 161 -3.15 9.46 13.94
N ARG A 162 -2.72 8.29 13.43
CA ARG A 162 -1.50 8.17 12.62
C ARG A 162 -1.63 8.93 11.31
N ILE A 163 -2.74 8.73 10.59
CA ILE A 163 -3.06 9.44 9.36
C ILE A 163 -3.03 10.94 9.67
N ASP A 164 -3.87 11.44 10.57
CA ASP A 164 -3.97 12.86 10.98
C ASP A 164 -2.61 13.50 11.36
N SER A 165 -1.68 12.75 11.97
CA SER A 165 -0.36 13.25 12.38
C SER A 165 0.60 13.59 11.22
N LEU A 166 0.37 13.07 10.01
CA LEU A 166 1.22 13.32 8.83
C LEU A 166 0.98 14.68 8.21
N PHE A 167 -0.25 15.14 8.34
CA PHE A 167 -0.78 16.33 7.67
C PHE A 167 -0.25 17.64 8.24
N HIS A 168 0.25 17.61 9.48
CA HIS A 168 0.82 18.76 10.16
C HIS A 168 2.28 19.05 9.75
N LYS A 169 2.86 18.27 8.83
CA LYS A 169 4.32 18.28 8.57
C LYS A 169 4.76 19.00 7.30
N HIS A 170 3.86 19.44 6.42
CA HIS A 170 4.27 19.91 5.09
C HIS A 170 3.51 21.16 4.58
N PRO A 171 4.21 22.28 4.29
CA PRO A 171 3.61 23.40 3.58
C PRO A 171 3.33 23.04 2.10
N TRP A 172 2.11 23.34 1.64
CA TRP A 172 1.62 23.01 0.29
C TRP A 172 2.06 24.04 -0.76
N ARG A 173 3.32 23.94 -1.20
CA ARG A 173 3.95 24.85 -2.17
C ARG A 173 3.81 24.44 -3.63
N GLY A 174 3.35 23.23 -3.96
CA GLY A 174 3.10 22.82 -5.35
C GLY A 174 3.22 21.32 -5.64
N GLY A 175 3.64 20.98 -6.87
CA GLY A 175 3.63 19.61 -7.40
C GLY A 175 4.43 18.60 -6.55
N PHE A 176 5.63 18.97 -6.09
CA PHE A 176 6.45 18.10 -5.25
C PHE A 176 5.82 17.83 -3.88
N SER A 177 5.13 18.82 -3.29
CA SER A 177 4.36 18.63 -2.05
C SER A 177 3.27 17.59 -2.25
N SER A 178 2.57 17.61 -3.39
CA SER A 178 1.53 16.62 -3.68
C SER A 178 2.11 15.20 -3.81
N VAL A 179 3.24 15.00 -4.49
CA VAL A 179 3.83 13.65 -4.64
C VAL A 179 4.22 13.04 -3.29
N ASN A 180 4.88 13.83 -2.43
CA ASN A 180 5.28 13.33 -1.11
C ASN A 180 4.07 13.05 -0.23
N PHE A 181 3.04 13.89 -0.30
CA PHE A 181 1.80 13.71 0.44
C PHE A 181 1.15 12.34 0.17
N PHE A 182 0.81 12.02 -1.08
CA PHE A 182 0.14 10.73 -1.38
C PHE A 182 1.04 9.53 -1.07
N LYS A 183 2.36 9.65 -1.30
CA LYS A 183 3.34 8.63 -0.90
C LYS A 183 3.38 8.40 0.61
N GLU A 184 3.26 9.46 1.39
CA GLU A 184 3.20 9.37 2.85
C GLU A 184 1.87 8.80 3.33
N LEU A 185 0.75 9.16 2.70
CA LEU A 185 -0.54 8.52 2.97
C LEU A 185 -0.45 7.02 2.82
N TYR A 186 0.00 6.55 1.64
CA TYR A 186 0.13 5.12 1.35
C TYR A 186 1.00 4.38 2.37
N LYS A 187 2.13 4.99 2.76
CA LYS A 187 3.05 4.41 3.75
C LYS A 187 2.43 4.24 5.14
N ASN A 188 1.40 5.01 5.47
CA ASN A 188 0.76 4.99 6.79
C ASN A 188 -0.52 4.17 6.85
N ILE A 189 -1.03 3.73 5.71
CA ILE A 189 -2.06 2.68 5.66
C ILE A 189 -1.51 1.43 6.35
N PRO A 190 -2.26 0.81 7.28
CA PRO A 190 -1.92 -0.50 7.83
C PRO A 190 -1.61 -1.50 6.73
N GLN A 191 -0.70 -2.43 6.97
CA GLN A 191 -0.17 -3.27 5.89
C GLN A 191 -1.24 -4.18 5.29
N GLU A 192 -2.13 -4.67 6.15
CA GLU A 192 -3.30 -5.48 5.88
C GLU A 192 -4.39 -4.75 5.07
N ASP A 193 -4.43 -3.41 5.15
CA ASP A 193 -5.41 -2.55 4.48
C ASP A 193 -4.88 -1.92 3.19
N ARG A 194 -3.61 -2.13 2.83
CA ARG A 194 -3.04 -1.56 1.60
C ARG A 194 -3.63 -2.26 0.39
N ALA A 195 -4.04 -1.47 -0.61
CA ALA A 195 -4.30 -2.00 -1.93
C ALA A 195 -3.05 -2.74 -2.44
N GLY A 196 -3.27 -3.98 -2.89
CA GLY A 196 -2.26 -4.84 -3.46
C GLY A 196 -2.77 -5.53 -4.71
N ILE A 197 -1.89 -5.73 -5.69
CA ILE A 197 -2.18 -6.55 -6.87
C ILE A 197 -2.02 -8.02 -6.47
N ARG A 198 -3.05 -8.82 -6.73
CA ARG A 198 -3.07 -10.26 -6.46
C ARG A 198 -2.84 -11.08 -7.73
N GLU A 199 -3.33 -10.56 -8.86
CA GLU A 199 -3.21 -11.23 -10.14
C GLU A 199 -3.12 -10.18 -11.26
N ILE A 200 -2.31 -10.48 -12.27
CA ILE A 200 -2.34 -9.78 -13.56
C ILE A 200 -2.42 -10.86 -14.63
N SER A 201 -3.58 -10.94 -15.28
CA SER A 201 -3.82 -11.83 -16.40
C SER A 201 -3.75 -11.00 -17.68
N TYR A 202 -2.54 -10.85 -18.22
CA TYR A 202 -2.30 -10.11 -19.45
C TYR A 202 -2.52 -11.01 -20.68
N ALA A 203 -3.77 -11.10 -21.09
CA ALA A 203 -4.18 -11.35 -22.47
C ALA A 203 -4.94 -10.09 -22.92
N SER A 204 -5.18 -9.85 -24.21
CA SER A 204 -6.10 -8.78 -24.65
C SER A 204 -7.33 -9.49 -25.22
N PRO A 205 -8.49 -9.47 -24.53
CA PRO A 205 -8.74 -8.85 -23.23
C PRO A 205 -8.13 -9.62 -22.03
N GLY A 206 -7.90 -8.91 -20.92
CA GLY A 206 -7.26 -9.43 -19.70
C GLY A 206 -7.72 -8.69 -18.45
N GLU A 207 -7.14 -9.00 -17.29
CA GLU A 207 -7.56 -8.39 -16.03
C GLU A 207 -6.41 -8.10 -15.06
N ILE A 208 -6.60 -7.08 -14.21
CA ILE A 208 -5.81 -6.85 -13.00
C ILE A 208 -6.73 -7.03 -11.80
N LYS A 209 -6.41 -8.00 -10.95
CA LYS A 209 -7.15 -8.30 -9.72
C LYS A 209 -6.43 -7.66 -8.53
N PHE A 210 -7.15 -6.78 -7.84
CA PHE A 210 -6.68 -6.09 -6.65
C PHE A 210 -7.35 -6.65 -5.40
N TYR A 211 -6.64 -6.62 -4.27
CA TYR A 211 -7.21 -6.78 -2.93
C TYR A 211 -7.19 -5.43 -2.23
N MET A 212 -8.35 -4.85 -1.96
CA MET A 212 -8.48 -3.50 -1.42
C MET A 212 -9.83 -3.27 -0.72
N ASN A 213 -9.94 -2.19 0.07
CA ASN A 213 -11.19 -1.85 0.74
C ASN A 213 -12.32 -1.56 -0.27
N GLY A 214 -13.46 -2.24 -0.09
CA GLY A 214 -14.60 -2.20 -1.02
C GLY A 214 -15.19 -0.80 -1.19
N ASP A 215 -15.57 -0.15 -0.08
CA ASP A 215 -16.16 1.19 -0.06
C ASP A 215 -15.26 2.24 -0.74
N VAL A 216 -13.95 2.15 -0.49
CA VAL A 216 -12.95 3.03 -1.13
C VAL A 216 -12.88 2.78 -2.64
N ALA A 217 -12.89 1.51 -3.07
CA ALA A 217 -12.83 1.14 -4.48
C ALA A 217 -14.09 1.60 -5.24
N ASP A 218 -15.27 1.42 -4.65
CA ASP A 218 -16.55 1.81 -5.21
C ASP A 218 -16.64 3.34 -5.34
N SER A 219 -16.21 4.09 -4.32
CA SER A 219 -16.13 5.55 -4.37
C SER A 219 -15.19 6.05 -5.48
N ILE A 220 -14.05 5.38 -5.71
CA ILE A 220 -13.14 5.73 -6.81
C ILE A 220 -13.79 5.42 -8.17
N ARG A 221 -14.45 4.27 -8.32
CA ARG A 221 -15.14 3.86 -9.54
C ARG A 221 -16.18 4.90 -9.95
N GLU A 222 -17.08 5.26 -9.04
CA GLU A 222 -18.14 6.25 -9.29
C GLU A 222 -17.55 7.59 -9.78
N LEU A 223 -16.54 8.12 -9.08
CA LEU A 223 -15.93 9.39 -9.45
C LEU A 223 -15.20 9.34 -10.79
N VAL A 224 -14.55 8.22 -11.12
CA VAL A 224 -13.83 8.07 -12.39
C VAL A 224 -14.80 8.01 -13.57
N LEU A 225 -15.95 7.33 -13.42
CA LEU A 225 -16.98 7.26 -14.45
C LEU A 225 -17.61 8.64 -14.69
N ASP A 226 -17.89 9.40 -13.63
CA ASP A 226 -18.52 10.73 -13.71
C ASP A 226 -17.61 11.83 -14.29
N ILE A 227 -16.27 11.69 -14.21
CA ILE A 227 -15.32 12.75 -14.61
C ILE A 227 -15.24 12.96 -16.11
N ASN A 228 -15.52 11.93 -16.91
CA ASN A 228 -15.44 12.01 -18.37
C ASN A 228 -16.73 12.50 -19.03
N ASP A 229 -17.80 12.76 -18.26
CA ASP A 229 -19.02 13.36 -18.78
C ASP A 229 -18.76 14.81 -19.22
N ASP A 230 -19.31 15.21 -20.37
CA ASP A 230 -19.21 16.58 -20.89
C ASP A 230 -19.85 17.61 -19.93
N GLU A 231 -20.86 17.20 -19.17
CA GLU A 231 -21.55 18.02 -18.16
C GLU A 231 -21.05 17.73 -16.72
N SER A 232 -19.87 17.10 -16.58
CA SER A 232 -19.34 16.68 -15.27
C SER A 232 -19.19 17.86 -14.29
N PRO A 233 -19.97 17.88 -13.18
CA PRO A 233 -19.86 18.91 -12.16
C PRO A 233 -18.46 18.95 -11.52
N ALA A 234 -17.81 17.79 -11.44
CA ALA A 234 -16.44 17.66 -10.94
C ALA A 234 -15.46 18.40 -11.87
N GLN A 235 -15.57 18.22 -13.18
CA GLN A 235 -14.68 18.88 -14.13
C GLN A 235 -14.87 20.40 -14.14
N GLU A 236 -16.11 20.87 -14.07
CA GLU A 236 -16.43 22.29 -13.97
C GLU A 236 -15.87 22.92 -12.68
N SER A 237 -16.10 22.26 -11.53
CA SER A 237 -15.59 22.72 -10.24
C SER A 237 -14.06 22.76 -10.20
N TYR A 238 -13.40 21.75 -10.77
CA TYR A 238 -11.94 21.75 -10.94
C TYR A 238 -11.45 22.97 -11.75
N LYS A 239 -12.07 23.24 -12.91
CA LYS A 239 -11.71 24.38 -13.78
C LYS A 239 -11.91 25.71 -13.06
N ALA A 240 -13.03 25.87 -12.34
CA ALA A 240 -13.34 27.07 -11.58
C ALA A 240 -12.32 27.32 -10.45
N ALA A 241 -12.09 26.30 -9.60
CA ALA A 241 -11.16 26.42 -8.49
C ALA A 241 -9.70 26.62 -8.95
N ARG A 242 -9.28 25.92 -10.00
CA ARG A 242 -7.94 26.11 -10.57
C ARG A 242 -7.77 27.52 -11.14
N SER A 243 -8.77 28.03 -11.86
CA SER A 243 -8.75 29.39 -12.41
C SER A 243 -8.71 30.45 -11.30
N PHE A 244 -9.50 30.26 -10.24
CA PHE A 244 -9.52 31.13 -9.06
C PHE A 244 -8.12 31.28 -8.44
N LEU A 245 -7.44 30.15 -8.21
CA LEU A 245 -6.07 30.15 -7.66
C LEU A 245 -5.03 30.68 -8.64
N GLN A 246 -5.20 30.42 -9.94
CA GLN A 246 -4.28 30.87 -10.99
C GLN A 246 -4.30 32.39 -11.12
N ASN A 247 -5.49 32.99 -11.18
CA ASN A 247 -5.67 34.44 -11.34
C ASN A 247 -5.07 35.24 -10.18
N ARG A 248 -5.00 34.63 -8.99
CA ARG A 248 -4.40 35.22 -7.80
C ARG A 248 -2.92 34.84 -7.60
N GLY A 249 -2.35 34.00 -8.47
CA GLY A 249 -0.96 33.55 -8.36
C GLY A 249 -0.69 32.62 -7.18
N TRP A 250 -1.72 31.97 -6.64
CA TRP A 250 -1.64 31.17 -5.40
C TRP A 250 -1.26 29.71 -5.61
N LEU A 251 -1.28 29.21 -6.85
CA LEU A 251 -1.00 27.79 -7.16
C LEU A 251 0.35 27.31 -6.58
N SER A 252 1.38 28.17 -6.59
CA SER A 252 2.74 27.86 -6.10
C SER A 252 3.06 28.41 -4.70
N LYS A 253 2.07 28.95 -3.98
CA LYS A 253 2.25 29.61 -2.67
C LYS A 253 1.67 28.78 -1.54
N SER A 254 2.37 28.61 -0.42
CA SER A 254 1.75 28.10 0.82
C SER A 254 1.16 29.24 1.64
N ASP A 255 0.40 28.89 2.68
CA ASP A 255 -0.01 29.77 3.79
C ASP A 255 1.16 30.58 4.39
N MET A 256 2.37 30.03 4.41
CA MET A 256 3.56 30.77 4.85
C MET A 256 4.04 31.84 3.86
N ASP A 257 3.62 31.77 2.59
CA ASP A 257 4.15 32.62 1.52
C ASP A 257 3.21 33.79 1.18
N ILE A 258 1.97 33.77 1.69
CA ILE A 258 0.94 34.78 1.44
C ILE A 258 0.15 35.06 2.73
N ASP A 259 -0.23 36.32 2.93
CA ASP A 259 -1.13 36.71 4.02
C ASP A 259 -2.55 36.79 3.47
N LEU A 260 -3.41 35.86 3.89
CA LEU A 260 -4.79 35.75 3.42
C LEU A 260 -5.70 36.65 4.27
N SER A 261 -6.47 37.51 3.63
CA SER A 261 -7.48 38.30 4.34
C SER A 261 -8.63 37.41 4.82
N THR A 262 -9.45 37.90 5.75
CA THR A 262 -10.67 37.21 6.19
C THR A 262 -11.61 36.90 5.03
N ALA A 263 -11.68 37.79 4.03
CA ALA A 263 -12.47 37.58 2.82
C ALA A 263 -11.90 36.43 1.97
N ASP A 264 -10.58 36.39 1.79
CA ASP A 264 -9.90 35.32 1.05
C ASP A 264 -10.11 33.95 1.71
N ILE A 265 -10.01 33.88 3.04
CA ILE A 265 -10.25 32.66 3.81
C ILE A 265 -11.71 32.20 3.61
N SER A 266 -12.66 33.12 3.65
CA SER A 266 -14.07 32.81 3.41
C SER A 266 -14.32 32.30 1.99
N GLU A 267 -13.76 32.98 0.97
CA GLU A 267 -13.88 32.56 -0.43
C GLU A 267 -13.25 31.19 -0.67
N LEU A 268 -12.06 30.93 -0.13
CA LEU A 268 -11.37 29.63 -0.23
C LEU A 268 -12.16 28.51 0.47
N THR A 269 -12.77 28.81 1.61
CA THR A 269 -13.57 27.82 2.37
C THR A 269 -14.83 27.43 1.58
N GLU A 270 -15.52 28.41 0.97
CA GLU A 270 -16.68 28.12 0.13
C GLU A 270 -16.28 27.40 -1.16
N LEU A 271 -15.15 27.79 -1.76
CA LEU A 271 -14.58 27.10 -2.91
C LEU A 271 -14.27 25.63 -2.57
N LEU A 272 -13.61 25.38 -1.43
CA LEU A 272 -13.32 24.03 -0.93
C LEU A 272 -14.60 23.21 -0.74
N LYS A 273 -15.62 23.74 -0.06
CA LYS A 273 -16.91 23.05 0.12
C LYS A 273 -17.56 22.69 -1.21
N SER A 274 -17.60 23.65 -2.14
CA SER A 274 -18.20 23.43 -3.46
C SER A 274 -17.45 22.38 -4.28
N SER A 275 -16.12 22.33 -4.19
CA SER A 275 -15.30 21.30 -4.83
C SER A 275 -15.43 19.94 -4.17
N CYS A 276 -15.45 19.87 -2.84
CA CYS A 276 -15.71 18.61 -2.13
C CYS A 276 -17.07 18.05 -2.53
N LYS A 277 -18.12 18.88 -2.54
CA LYS A 277 -19.45 18.47 -2.98
C LYS A 277 -19.47 17.94 -4.41
N ALA A 278 -18.85 18.66 -5.34
CA ALA A 278 -18.77 18.23 -6.74
C ALA A 278 -18.01 16.91 -6.92
N PHE A 279 -17.14 16.55 -5.96
CA PHE A 279 -16.35 15.31 -5.99
C PHE A 279 -16.93 14.23 -5.07
N GLY A 280 -18.17 14.35 -4.60
CA GLY A 280 -18.79 13.38 -3.69
C GLY A 280 -18.16 13.31 -2.30
N LEU A 281 -17.39 14.33 -1.89
CA LEU A 281 -16.66 14.40 -0.62
C LEU A 281 -17.28 15.40 0.37
N GLU A 282 -18.55 15.77 0.20
CA GLU A 282 -19.22 16.82 1.00
C GLU A 282 -19.06 16.59 2.52
N GLU A 283 -19.34 15.37 2.97
CA GLU A 283 -19.24 14.94 4.37
C GLU A 283 -17.80 14.92 4.92
N HIS A 284 -16.80 14.95 4.04
CA HIS A 284 -15.38 14.89 4.40
C HIS A 284 -14.69 16.26 4.35
N THR A 285 -15.42 17.34 4.05
CA THR A 285 -14.82 18.67 3.89
C THR A 285 -14.07 19.13 5.14
N GLU A 286 -14.68 18.97 6.32
CA GLU A 286 -14.03 19.32 7.59
C GLU A 286 -12.82 18.44 7.89
N HIS A 287 -12.89 17.15 7.53
CA HIS A 287 -11.75 16.27 7.66
C HIS A 287 -10.62 16.74 6.75
N ILE A 288 -10.88 17.02 5.47
CA ILE A 288 -9.91 17.56 4.51
C ILE A 288 -9.31 18.88 4.99
N LEU A 289 -10.10 19.76 5.59
CA LEU A 289 -9.60 21.01 6.18
C LEU A 289 -8.66 20.73 7.36
N LYS A 290 -9.02 19.77 8.23
CA LYS A 290 -8.12 19.27 9.30
C LYS A 290 -6.85 18.64 8.72
N LEU A 291 -6.96 17.88 7.63
CA LEU A 291 -5.83 17.34 6.85
C LEU A 291 -4.99 18.48 6.22
N ALA A 292 -5.54 19.66 6.07
CA ALA A 292 -4.83 20.84 5.61
C ALA A 292 -4.31 21.70 6.78
N SER A 293 -4.27 21.17 8.01
CA SER A 293 -3.91 21.93 9.22
C SER A 293 -4.78 23.18 9.45
N GLY A 294 -6.03 23.15 8.99
CA GLY A 294 -6.96 24.28 9.06
C GLY A 294 -6.77 25.34 7.97
N ASP A 295 -5.81 25.17 7.05
CA ASP A 295 -5.59 26.11 5.94
C ASP A 295 -6.48 25.74 4.72
N PRO A 296 -7.48 26.57 4.38
CA PRO A 296 -8.36 26.29 3.25
C PRO A 296 -7.63 26.35 1.90
N LEU A 297 -6.51 27.08 1.77
CA LEU A 297 -5.71 27.08 0.55
C LEU A 297 -5.05 25.72 0.31
N SER A 298 -4.45 25.14 1.34
CA SER A 298 -3.90 23.78 1.30
C SER A 298 -5.01 22.76 1.06
N GLY A 299 -6.17 22.92 1.70
CA GLY A 299 -7.33 22.06 1.52
C GLY A 299 -7.79 21.98 0.07
N ILE A 300 -8.02 23.13 -0.58
CA ILE A 300 -8.43 23.14 -1.99
C ILE A 300 -7.34 22.55 -2.90
N LYS A 301 -6.06 22.75 -2.58
CA LYS A 301 -4.96 22.17 -3.37
C LYS A 301 -4.86 20.65 -3.25
N ILE A 302 -5.15 20.09 -2.08
CA ILE A 302 -5.27 18.64 -1.87
C ILE A 302 -6.37 18.09 -2.78
N VAL A 303 -7.56 18.71 -2.72
CA VAL A 303 -8.74 18.32 -3.50
C VAL A 303 -8.47 18.39 -4.99
N LEU A 304 -7.86 19.48 -5.49
CA LEU A 304 -7.43 19.59 -6.88
C LEU A 304 -6.36 18.56 -7.27
N ALA A 305 -5.49 18.15 -6.34
CA ALA A 305 -4.46 17.15 -6.58
C ALA A 305 -5.03 15.73 -6.64
N TYR A 306 -6.08 15.45 -5.89
CA TYR A 306 -6.85 14.21 -5.96
C TYR A 306 -7.62 14.13 -7.30
N PHE A 307 -8.33 15.20 -7.68
CA PHE A 307 -9.05 15.27 -8.96
C PHE A 307 -8.14 14.93 -10.15
N ARG A 308 -6.92 15.51 -10.22
CA ARG A 308 -5.98 15.22 -11.33
C ARG A 308 -5.60 13.74 -11.44
N ARG A 309 -5.64 12.99 -10.33
CA ARG A 309 -5.33 11.55 -10.32
C ARG A 309 -6.53 10.73 -10.75
N LEU A 310 -7.72 11.10 -10.28
CA LEU A 310 -8.97 10.53 -10.76
C LEU A 310 -9.13 10.74 -12.27
N GLN A 311 -8.89 11.97 -12.77
CA GLN A 311 -8.84 12.25 -14.21
C GLN A 311 -7.82 11.37 -14.93
N GLY A 312 -6.65 11.15 -14.32
CA GLY A 312 -5.65 10.24 -14.89
C GLY A 312 -6.17 8.81 -15.05
N LEU A 313 -6.98 8.29 -14.12
CA LEU A 313 -7.65 7.00 -14.25
C LEU A 313 -8.79 7.05 -15.28
N ALA A 314 -9.57 8.13 -15.27
CA ALA A 314 -10.63 8.38 -16.22
C ALA A 314 -10.11 8.40 -17.66
N ASP A 315 -8.92 8.94 -17.91
CA ASP A 315 -8.29 8.90 -19.24
C ASP A 315 -8.00 7.47 -19.71
N TYR A 316 -7.65 6.53 -18.80
CA TYR A 316 -7.51 5.10 -19.16
C TYR A 316 -8.85 4.48 -19.54
N VAL A 317 -9.92 4.87 -18.85
CA VAL A 317 -11.29 4.42 -19.17
C VAL A 317 -11.74 4.98 -20.52
N ALA A 318 -11.56 6.29 -20.74
CA ALA A 318 -11.93 6.96 -21.99
C ALA A 318 -11.17 6.43 -23.21
N THR A 319 -9.95 5.93 -23.03
CA THR A 319 -9.16 5.31 -24.10
C THR A 319 -9.48 3.84 -24.34
N GLY A 320 -10.33 3.22 -23.51
CA GLY A 320 -10.66 1.79 -23.56
C GLY A 320 -9.55 0.87 -23.05
N LYS A 321 -8.44 1.41 -22.54
CA LYS A 321 -7.33 0.61 -22.00
C LYS A 321 -7.72 -0.07 -20.69
N ALA A 322 -8.51 0.60 -19.86
CA ALA A 322 -9.10 0.05 -18.65
C ALA A 322 -10.62 0.09 -18.77
N GLN A 323 -11.29 -0.98 -18.39
CA GLN A 323 -12.75 -1.13 -18.47
C GLN A 323 -13.26 -1.76 -17.17
N ASP A 324 -14.55 -1.59 -16.89
CA ASP A 324 -15.23 -2.12 -15.71
C ASP A 324 -14.41 -1.99 -14.42
N ILE A 325 -13.87 -0.79 -14.21
CA ILE A 325 -12.85 -0.55 -13.19
C ILE A 325 -13.40 -0.82 -11.78
N PHE A 326 -12.67 -1.63 -11.02
CA PHE A 326 -13.01 -2.00 -9.65
C PHE A 326 -14.40 -2.62 -9.49
N ARG A 327 -14.85 -3.44 -10.45
CA ARG A 327 -16.03 -4.30 -10.24
C ARG A 327 -15.74 -5.39 -9.21
N ASP A 328 -16.78 -5.95 -8.61
CA ASP A 328 -16.60 -7.06 -7.68
C ASP A 328 -16.16 -8.31 -8.44
N ALA A 329 -15.17 -9.04 -7.91
CA ALA A 329 -14.68 -10.26 -8.54
C ALA A 329 -15.75 -11.38 -8.62
N ASN A 330 -16.82 -11.27 -7.82
CA ASN A 330 -17.94 -12.22 -7.80
C ASN A 330 -19.15 -11.76 -8.64
N GLU A 331 -19.11 -10.58 -9.27
CA GLU A 331 -20.15 -10.17 -10.21
C GLU A 331 -20.01 -10.95 -11.53
N PRO A 332 -21.09 -11.52 -12.07
CA PRO A 332 -21.05 -12.21 -13.35
C PRO A 332 -20.60 -11.24 -14.44
N GLU A 333 -19.77 -11.71 -15.38
CA GLU A 333 -19.37 -10.93 -16.55
C GLU A 333 -20.63 -10.36 -17.24
N PRO A 334 -20.64 -9.07 -17.61
CA PRO A 334 -21.74 -8.52 -18.38
C PRO A 334 -21.90 -9.34 -19.66
N VAL A 335 -23.08 -9.91 -19.85
CA VAL A 335 -23.43 -10.64 -21.07
C VAL A 335 -23.54 -9.60 -22.18
N GLU A 336 -22.62 -9.65 -23.16
CA GLU A 336 -22.64 -8.83 -24.38
C GLU A 336 -23.99 -8.85 -25.12
#